data_AF-X0X4R2-F1
#
_entry.id   AF-X0X4R2-F1
#
_cell.length_a   1.000
_cell.length_b   1.000
_cell.length_c   1.000
_cell.angle_alpha   90.00
_cell.angle_beta   90.00
_cell.angle_gamma   90.00
#
_symmetry.space_group_name_H-M   'P 1'
#
loop_
_entity.id
_entity.type
_entity.pdbx_description
1 polymer ?
#
loop_
_entity_poly.entity_id
_entity_poly.type
_entity_poly.pdbx_seq_one_letter_code
_entity_poly.pdbx_strand_id
1 'polypeptide(L)'
;LTGNLAKPGCGPFSMTGQPNAMGERFTGGLTGRLPFNQPLSNDDHRLHMAKHWRVPEKNLVNAMNSQNPGYAVGMMERALKGEVKAFFFVYATHIDLPDQYNLVRPAISKTFNVVQEIYRHAPNNLYADVIFPAATWGEVEGIYISSERRLNICQKAAEPPKGCRPDMDMVIDKAKEIAELLGLDAHKILPYQRKEDGFYDAQEIFRDIIKASKGTDTDLTGILEVEKLDGTSPYGQLEELRGIQWPAPTY
;
A
#
# COMPACT_ATOMS: atom_id res chain seq x y z
N LEU A 1 34.60 -7.77 3.25
CA LEU A 1 35.98 -7.47 2.81
C LEU A 1 36.62 -6.35 3.63
N THR A 2 36.00 -5.17 3.74
CA THR A 2 36.61 -4.02 4.45
C THR A 2 36.26 -3.92 5.94
N GLY A 3 35.27 -4.67 6.43
CA GLY A 3 34.79 -4.56 7.82
C GLY A 3 33.91 -3.32 8.09
N ASN A 4 33.56 -2.55 7.05
CA ASN A 4 32.71 -1.37 7.13
C ASN A 4 31.21 -1.74 7.12
N LEU A 5 30.75 -2.46 8.14
CA LEU A 5 29.35 -2.86 8.32
C LEU A 5 28.99 -2.85 9.82
N ALA A 6 27.72 -2.56 10.13
CA ALA A 6 27.17 -2.63 11.49
C ALA A 6 27.88 -1.73 12.52
N LYS A 7 28.38 -0.57 12.09
CA LYS A 7 28.96 0.47 12.96
C LYS A 7 28.43 1.84 12.53
N PRO A 8 28.27 2.81 13.44
CA PRO A 8 27.89 4.18 13.06
C PRO A 8 28.79 4.73 11.95
N GLY A 9 28.19 5.28 10.90
CA GLY A 9 28.91 5.79 9.72
C GLY A 9 29.42 4.71 8.74
N CYS A 10 29.14 3.43 8.98
CA CYS A 10 29.58 2.33 8.11
C CYS A 10 28.42 1.46 7.63
N GLY A 11 28.34 1.27 6.32
CA GLY A 11 27.47 0.29 5.69
C GLY A 11 26.88 0.80 4.38
N PRO A 12 26.38 -0.12 3.54
CA PRO A 12 25.62 0.28 2.37
C PRO A 12 24.30 0.93 2.82
N PHE A 13 24.04 2.14 2.36
CA PHE A 13 22.76 2.81 2.58
C PHE A 13 22.14 3.14 1.22
N SER A 14 21.07 2.43 0.88
CA SER A 14 20.31 2.69 -0.35
C SER A 14 19.43 3.91 -0.14
N MET A 15 19.67 4.97 -0.90
CA MET A 15 18.79 6.14 -0.94
C MET A 15 17.55 5.79 -1.76
N THR A 16 16.40 5.74 -1.09
CA THR A 16 15.12 5.52 -1.75
C THR A 16 14.59 6.85 -2.26
N GLY A 17 14.25 6.92 -3.55
CA GLY A 17 13.87 8.18 -4.21
C GLY A 17 12.47 8.67 -3.87
N GLN A 18 11.45 7.81 -4.02
CA GLN A 18 10.08 8.18 -3.67
C GLN A 18 9.89 8.27 -2.16
N PRO A 19 9.06 9.22 -1.67
CA PRO A 19 8.92 9.50 -0.25
C PRO A 19 8.40 8.33 0.59
N ASN A 20 7.64 7.40 -0.01
CA ASN A 20 7.10 6.22 0.68
C ASN A 20 7.37 4.88 -0.04
N ALA A 21 8.40 4.78 -0.89
CA ALA A 21 8.71 3.50 -1.54
C ALA A 21 9.15 2.43 -0.52
N MET A 22 9.64 2.81 0.66
CA MET A 22 9.83 1.85 1.75
C MET A 22 8.51 1.36 2.34
N GLY A 23 7.47 2.21 2.39
CA GLY A 23 6.11 1.83 2.79
C GLY A 23 5.52 0.80 1.85
N GLU A 24 5.62 1.03 0.54
CA GLU A 24 5.15 0.09 -0.49
C GLU A 24 5.82 -1.30 -0.36
N ARG A 25 7.14 -1.34 -0.17
CA ARG A 25 7.87 -2.59 0.08
C ARG A 25 7.45 -3.25 1.39
N PHE A 26 7.28 -2.44 2.44
CA PHE A 26 6.83 -2.90 3.75
C PHE A 26 5.43 -3.52 3.70
N THR A 27 4.51 -2.96 2.91
CA THR A 27 3.16 -3.49 2.71
C THR A 27 3.06 -4.53 1.60
N GLY A 28 4.18 -4.95 0.98
CA GLY A 28 4.19 -6.00 -0.02
C GLY A 28 3.65 -5.59 -1.40
N GLY A 29 3.79 -4.32 -1.80
CA GLY A 29 3.28 -3.80 -3.08
C GLY A 29 3.94 -4.34 -4.36
N LEU A 30 4.91 -5.26 -4.22
CA LEU A 30 5.61 -5.89 -5.34
C LEU A 30 5.01 -7.26 -5.66
N THR A 31 4.98 -7.61 -6.95
CA THR A 31 4.55 -8.95 -7.37
C THR A 31 5.39 -10.03 -6.69
N GLY A 32 4.73 -11.10 -6.21
CA GLY A 32 5.38 -12.23 -5.58
C GLY A 32 5.82 -11.99 -4.13
N ARG A 33 5.40 -10.86 -3.52
CA ARG A 33 5.63 -10.56 -2.10
C ARG A 33 4.32 -10.43 -1.34
N LEU A 34 4.42 -10.68 -0.04
CA LEU A 34 3.43 -10.36 0.98
C LEU A 34 4.00 -9.25 1.87
N PRO A 35 3.16 -8.60 2.70
CA PRO A 35 3.64 -7.63 3.69
C PRO A 35 4.80 -8.17 4.54
N PHE A 36 5.62 -7.24 5.02
CA PHE A 36 6.77 -7.48 5.90
C PHE A 36 7.93 -8.23 5.22
N ASN A 37 8.12 -7.95 3.91
CA ASN A 37 9.19 -8.51 3.06
C ASN A 37 9.17 -10.05 2.93
N GLN A 38 8.01 -10.68 3.10
CA GLN A 38 7.89 -12.12 2.98
C GLN A 38 7.54 -12.53 1.55
N PRO A 39 8.14 -13.62 1.01
CA PRO A 39 7.79 -14.08 -0.31
C PRO A 39 6.41 -14.74 -0.31
N LEU A 40 5.69 -14.64 -1.43
CA LEU A 40 4.39 -15.29 -1.59
C LEU A 40 4.50 -16.82 -1.52
N SER A 41 5.68 -17.39 -1.77
CA SER A 41 5.98 -18.83 -1.61
C SER A 41 6.14 -19.28 -0.16
N ASN A 42 6.12 -18.39 0.84
CA ASN A 42 6.18 -18.77 2.25
C ASN A 42 4.79 -19.23 2.72
N ASP A 43 4.64 -20.53 2.98
CA ASP A 43 3.38 -21.17 3.38
C ASP A 43 2.85 -20.64 4.72
N ASP A 44 3.71 -20.58 5.73
CA ASP A 44 3.34 -20.08 7.06
C ASP A 44 2.90 -18.62 7.01
N HIS A 45 3.60 -17.80 6.21
CA HIS A 45 3.24 -16.39 6.08
C HIS A 45 1.99 -16.16 5.24
N ARG A 46 1.70 -17.02 4.25
CA ARG A 46 0.40 -17.00 3.57
C ARG A 46 -0.73 -17.28 4.55
N LEU A 47 -0.60 -18.29 5.40
CA LEU A 47 -1.62 -18.60 6.41
C LEU A 47 -1.80 -17.42 7.39
N HIS A 48 -0.69 -16.84 7.84
CA HIS A 48 -0.68 -15.65 8.70
C HIS A 48 -1.43 -14.48 8.07
N MET A 49 -1.08 -14.11 6.84
CA MET A 49 -1.71 -12.99 6.14
C MET A 49 -3.17 -13.26 5.76
N ALA A 50 -3.51 -14.49 5.36
CA ALA A 50 -4.90 -14.87 5.09
C ALA A 50 -5.79 -14.68 6.32
N LYS A 51 -5.28 -15.02 7.51
CA LYS A 51 -5.97 -14.77 8.78
C LYS A 51 -6.15 -13.28 9.05
N HIS A 52 -5.10 -12.48 8.91
CA HIS A 52 -5.16 -11.03 9.15
C HIS A 52 -6.06 -10.28 8.14
N TRP A 53 -6.05 -10.72 6.88
CA TRP A 53 -6.96 -10.19 5.85
C TRP A 53 -8.35 -10.81 5.89
N ARG A 54 -8.58 -11.82 6.74
CA ARG A 54 -9.87 -12.48 6.94
C ARG A 54 -10.41 -13.10 5.64
N VAL A 55 -9.51 -13.56 4.77
CA VAL A 55 -9.81 -14.23 3.49
C VAL A 55 -9.53 -15.73 3.58
N PRO A 56 -10.18 -16.58 2.74
CA PRO A 56 -9.82 -17.98 2.63
C PRO A 56 -8.35 -18.17 2.23
N GLU A 57 -7.62 -19.05 2.92
CA GLU A 57 -6.21 -19.35 2.65
C GLU A 57 -5.96 -19.75 1.18
N LYS A 58 -6.89 -20.52 0.60
CA LYS A 58 -6.85 -20.94 -0.81
C LYS A 58 -6.66 -19.77 -1.78
N ASN A 59 -7.10 -18.55 -1.42
CA ASN A 59 -6.95 -17.38 -2.27
C ASN A 59 -5.48 -17.01 -2.46
N LEU A 60 -4.65 -17.09 -1.40
CA LEU A 60 -3.22 -16.81 -1.49
C LEU A 60 -2.45 -17.96 -2.14
N VAL A 61 -2.92 -19.20 -1.99
CA VAL A 61 -2.38 -20.35 -2.75
C VAL A 61 -2.65 -20.17 -4.25
N ASN A 62 -3.86 -19.78 -4.63
CA ASN A 62 -4.21 -19.47 -6.01
C ASN A 62 -3.37 -18.30 -6.56
N ALA A 63 -3.17 -17.25 -5.76
CA ALA A 63 -2.33 -16.12 -6.14
C ALA A 63 -0.87 -16.55 -6.36
N MET A 64 -0.32 -17.39 -5.49
CA MET A 64 1.04 -17.94 -5.62
C MET A 64 1.21 -18.75 -6.91
N ASN A 65 0.21 -19.56 -7.27
CA ASN A 65 0.24 -20.40 -8.46
C ASN A 65 -0.08 -19.63 -9.76
N SER A 66 -0.58 -18.38 -9.64
CA SER A 66 -0.91 -17.54 -10.79
C SER A 66 0.36 -17.01 -11.46
N GLN A 67 0.41 -17.10 -12.78
CA GLN A 67 1.54 -16.61 -13.56
C GLN A 67 1.41 -15.09 -13.79
N ASN A 68 2.47 -14.34 -13.46
CA ASN A 68 2.60 -12.93 -13.84
C ASN A 68 3.93 -12.68 -14.60
N PRO A 69 4.06 -13.22 -15.83
CA PRO A 69 5.31 -13.17 -16.58
C PRO A 69 5.67 -11.72 -16.93
N GLY A 70 6.94 -11.36 -16.79
CA GLY A 70 7.48 -10.04 -17.12
C GLY A 70 7.04 -8.90 -16.19
N TYR A 71 6.29 -9.18 -15.12
CA TYR A 71 5.87 -8.20 -14.11
C TYR A 71 5.21 -6.96 -14.73
N ALA A 72 5.59 -5.75 -14.33
CA ALA A 72 4.99 -4.52 -14.85
C ALA A 72 5.13 -4.37 -16.37
N VAL A 73 6.28 -4.73 -16.95
CA VAL A 73 6.50 -4.66 -18.41
C VAL A 73 5.68 -5.73 -19.12
N GLY A 74 5.74 -6.96 -18.63
CA GLY A 74 4.95 -8.08 -19.18
C GLY A 74 3.45 -7.86 -19.05
N MET A 75 2.99 -7.14 -18.03
CA MET A 75 1.60 -6.72 -17.89
C MET A 75 1.17 -5.79 -19.04
N MET A 76 2.05 -4.88 -19.50
CA MET A 76 1.79 -4.06 -20.70
C MET A 76 1.81 -4.88 -21.99
N GLU A 77 2.75 -5.82 -22.13
CA GLU A 77 2.79 -6.72 -23.30
C GLU A 77 1.51 -7.56 -23.40
N ARG A 78 1.01 -8.03 -22.26
CA ARG A 78 -0.23 -8.80 -22.14
C ARG A 78 -1.47 -7.95 -22.41
N ALA A 79 -1.47 -6.68 -22.01
CA ALA A 79 -2.52 -5.72 -22.39
C ALA A 79 -2.57 -5.54 -23.92
N LEU A 80 -1.44 -5.48 -24.63
CA LEU A 80 -1.44 -5.42 -26.11
C LEU A 80 -2.10 -6.62 -26.79
N LYS A 81 -1.96 -7.80 -26.18
CA LYS A 81 -2.59 -9.07 -26.59
C LYS A 81 -4.04 -9.19 -26.13
N GLY A 82 -4.54 -8.23 -25.34
CA GLY A 82 -5.87 -8.24 -24.77
C GLY A 82 -6.04 -9.23 -23.61
N GLU A 83 -4.97 -9.70 -22.98
CA GLU A 83 -5.05 -10.58 -21.80
C GLU A 83 -5.31 -9.80 -20.51
N VAL A 84 -4.83 -8.56 -20.43
CA VAL A 84 -5.19 -7.61 -19.38
C VAL A 84 -6.33 -6.74 -19.90
N LYS A 85 -7.40 -6.62 -19.12
CA LYS A 85 -8.63 -5.92 -19.53
C LYS A 85 -8.80 -4.56 -18.89
N ALA A 86 -8.23 -4.37 -17.71
CA ALA A 86 -8.38 -3.15 -16.95
C ALA A 86 -7.13 -2.83 -16.13
N PHE A 87 -6.91 -1.54 -15.91
CA PHE A 87 -5.93 -1.02 -14.97
C PHE A 87 -6.62 -0.13 -13.95
N PHE A 88 -6.12 -0.20 -12.71
CA PHE A 88 -6.45 0.76 -11.67
C PHE A 88 -5.17 1.47 -11.23
N PHE A 89 -4.98 2.69 -11.70
CA PHE A 89 -3.82 3.50 -11.42
C PHE A 89 -4.05 4.35 -10.17
N VAL A 90 -3.19 4.18 -9.18
CA VAL A 90 -3.21 4.94 -7.93
C VAL A 90 -1.85 5.59 -7.73
N TYR A 91 -1.82 6.90 -7.54
CA TYR A 91 -0.65 7.68 -7.11
C TYR A 91 0.66 7.40 -7.88
N ALA A 92 0.56 7.17 -9.20
CA ALA A 92 1.74 6.95 -10.06
C ALA A 92 1.45 7.25 -11.54
N THR A 93 2.39 7.91 -12.22
CA THR A 93 2.34 8.20 -13.66
C THR A 93 2.86 7.02 -14.48
N HIS A 94 1.98 6.06 -14.77
CA HIS A 94 2.36 4.80 -15.44
C HIS A 94 2.61 4.98 -16.94
N ILE A 95 2.08 6.05 -17.54
CA ILE A 95 2.27 6.32 -18.98
C ILE A 95 3.71 6.67 -19.37
N ASP A 96 4.57 6.95 -18.38
CA ASP A 96 5.97 7.35 -18.58
C ASP A 96 6.96 6.21 -18.34
N LEU A 97 6.47 4.97 -18.16
CA LEU A 97 7.32 3.78 -18.16
C LEU A 97 8.14 3.67 -19.47
N PRO A 98 9.30 2.98 -19.45
CA PRO A 98 10.12 2.78 -20.64
C PRO A 98 9.34 2.17 -21.81
N ASP A 99 9.75 2.52 -23.04
CA ASP A 99 9.06 2.17 -24.30
C ASP A 99 7.62 2.70 -24.39
N GLN A 100 7.50 4.01 -24.21
CA GLN A 100 6.22 4.73 -24.19
C GLN A 100 5.40 4.53 -25.49
N TYR A 101 6.07 4.57 -26.63
CA TYR A 101 5.41 4.65 -27.93
C TYR A 101 5.05 3.29 -28.54
N ASN A 102 5.84 2.24 -28.28
CA ASN A 102 5.56 0.92 -28.85
C ASN A 102 4.83 0.00 -27.87
N LEU A 103 5.03 0.19 -26.57
CA LEU A 103 4.49 -0.70 -25.54
C LEU A 103 3.45 -0.01 -24.64
N VAL A 104 3.87 0.95 -23.82
CA VAL A 104 3.08 1.41 -22.66
C VAL A 104 1.80 2.14 -23.09
N ARG A 105 1.89 3.20 -23.90
CA ARG A 105 0.70 3.96 -24.31
C ARG A 105 -0.24 3.14 -25.18
N PRO A 106 0.23 2.33 -26.17
CA PRO A 106 -0.65 1.44 -26.91
C PRO A 106 -1.32 0.37 -26.04
N ALA A 107 -0.62 -0.14 -25.02
CA ALA A 107 -1.18 -1.12 -24.07
C ALA A 107 -2.32 -0.51 -23.24
N ILE A 108 -2.06 0.62 -22.60
CA ILE A 108 -3.05 1.33 -21.78
C ILE A 108 -4.27 1.76 -22.63
N SER A 109 -4.06 2.14 -23.91
CA SER A 109 -5.17 2.51 -24.80
C SER A 109 -6.13 1.35 -25.16
N LYS A 110 -5.77 0.10 -24.85
CA LYS A 110 -6.59 -1.09 -25.12
C LYS A 110 -7.32 -1.63 -23.88
N THR A 111 -7.14 -1.00 -22.73
CA THR A 111 -7.68 -1.44 -21.44
C THR A 111 -8.68 -0.42 -20.90
N PHE A 112 -9.58 -0.88 -20.03
CA PHE A 112 -10.42 0.00 -19.25
C PHE A 112 -9.62 0.57 -18.07
N ASN A 113 -9.45 1.88 -18.01
CA ASN A 113 -8.53 2.54 -17.07
C ASN A 113 -9.28 3.38 -16.04
N VAL A 114 -9.15 3.00 -14.77
CA VAL A 114 -9.53 3.82 -13.62
C VAL A 114 -8.30 4.53 -13.10
N VAL A 115 -8.37 5.85 -12.93
CA VAL A 115 -7.25 6.69 -12.48
C VAL A 115 -7.64 7.47 -11.23
N GLN A 116 -6.97 7.22 -10.11
CA GLN A 116 -6.99 8.07 -8.92
C GLN A 116 -5.94 9.17 -9.06
N GLU A 117 -6.38 10.43 -9.16
CA GLU A 117 -5.50 11.54 -9.52
C GLU A 117 -5.89 12.85 -8.83
N ILE A 118 -4.86 13.65 -8.53
CA ILE A 118 -4.94 14.92 -7.81
C ILE A 118 -4.78 16.11 -8.77
N TYR A 119 -4.16 15.92 -9.94
CA TYR A 119 -3.99 16.95 -10.95
C TYR A 119 -4.87 16.73 -12.18
N ARG A 120 -5.67 17.74 -12.51
CA ARG A 120 -6.50 17.76 -13.73
C ARG A 120 -5.70 17.41 -15.00
N HIS A 121 -4.46 17.90 -15.10
CA HIS A 121 -3.60 17.76 -16.27
C HIS A 121 -2.57 16.63 -16.15
N ALA A 122 -2.73 15.71 -15.20
CA ALA A 122 -1.84 14.56 -15.11
C ALA A 122 -1.89 13.73 -16.40
N PRO A 123 -0.74 13.28 -16.93
CA PRO A 123 -0.71 12.57 -18.20
C PRO A 123 -1.52 11.27 -18.24
N ASN A 124 -1.71 10.58 -17.10
CA ASN A 124 -2.58 9.41 -17.01
C ASN A 124 -4.04 9.71 -17.43
N ASN A 125 -4.54 10.91 -17.14
CA ASN A 125 -5.92 11.30 -17.42
C ASN A 125 -6.24 11.31 -18.92
N LEU A 126 -5.22 11.37 -19.79
CA LEU A 126 -5.41 11.27 -21.24
C LEU A 126 -5.91 9.90 -21.69
N TYR A 127 -5.72 8.86 -20.86
CA TYR A 127 -6.08 7.48 -21.15
C TYR A 127 -7.13 6.92 -20.18
N ALA A 128 -7.65 7.75 -19.27
CA ALA A 128 -8.62 7.32 -18.27
C ALA A 128 -10.02 7.16 -18.88
N ASP A 129 -10.68 6.04 -18.60
CA ASP A 129 -12.12 5.89 -18.81
C ASP A 129 -12.91 6.45 -17.61
N VAL A 130 -12.33 6.34 -16.41
CA VAL A 130 -12.89 6.87 -15.16
C VAL A 130 -11.79 7.56 -14.36
N ILE A 131 -12.06 8.78 -13.91
CA ILE A 131 -11.17 9.54 -13.02
C ILE A 131 -11.83 9.67 -11.65
N PHE A 132 -11.10 9.23 -10.63
CA PHE A 132 -11.43 9.39 -9.23
C PHE A 132 -10.64 10.56 -8.63
N PRO A 133 -11.30 11.67 -8.25
CA PRO A 133 -10.61 12.83 -7.68
C PRO A 133 -10.06 12.48 -6.30
N ALA A 134 -8.74 12.40 -6.20
CA ALA A 134 -8.04 12.05 -4.97
C ALA A 134 -7.71 13.30 -4.14
N ALA A 135 -7.71 13.13 -2.82
CA ALA A 135 -7.13 14.07 -1.85
C ALA A 135 -5.62 13.80 -1.72
N THR A 136 -4.83 14.81 -1.35
CA THR A 136 -3.36 14.68 -1.33
C THR A 136 -2.71 15.21 -0.07
N TRP A 137 -1.57 14.60 0.31
CA TRP A 137 -0.64 15.09 1.33
C TRP A 137 -1.30 15.69 2.58
N GLY A 138 -1.30 17.02 2.72
CA GLY A 138 -1.87 17.73 3.87
C GLY A 138 -3.39 17.64 3.98
N GLU A 139 -4.08 17.05 3.01
CA GLU A 139 -5.53 16.82 3.02
C GLU A 139 -5.90 15.44 3.59
N VAL A 140 -4.91 14.56 3.78
CA VAL A 140 -5.09 13.20 4.26
C VAL A 140 -4.21 12.94 5.47
N GLU A 141 -4.59 11.94 6.26
CA GLU A 141 -3.81 11.47 7.39
C GLU A 141 -3.25 10.07 7.10
N GLY A 142 -2.00 9.80 7.49
CA GLY A 142 -1.38 8.51 7.23
C GLY A 142 0.08 8.43 7.67
N ILE A 143 0.80 7.43 7.16
CA ILE A 143 2.19 7.17 7.52
C ILE A 143 3.09 7.10 6.28
N TYR A 144 4.26 7.73 6.39
CA TYR A 144 5.36 7.62 5.45
C TYR A 144 6.55 6.92 6.10
N ILE A 145 7.11 5.92 5.41
CA ILE A 145 8.30 5.20 5.85
C ILE A 145 9.50 5.72 5.05
N SER A 146 10.48 6.28 5.76
CA SER A 146 11.71 6.82 5.16
C SER A 146 12.74 5.73 4.88
N SER A 147 13.80 6.08 4.13
CA SER A 147 14.91 5.15 3.78
C SER A 147 15.58 4.53 5.00
N GLU A 148 15.59 5.24 6.13
CA GLU A 148 16.17 4.74 7.38
C GLU A 148 15.20 3.85 8.18
N ARG A 149 14.08 3.40 7.60
CA ARG A 149 13.06 2.56 8.25
C ARG A 149 12.24 3.28 9.32
N ARG A 150 12.21 4.62 9.32
CA ARG A 150 11.40 5.40 10.26
C ARG A 150 9.99 5.59 9.71
N LEU A 151 9.00 5.16 10.47
CA LEU A 151 7.59 5.49 10.28
C LEU A 151 7.37 6.91 10.79
N ASN A 152 6.88 7.81 9.94
CA ASN A 152 6.55 9.19 10.27
C ASN A 152 5.08 9.42 9.98
N ILE A 153 4.39 10.12 10.88
CA ILE A 153 3.02 10.52 10.65
C ILE A 153 2.93 11.72 9.71
N CYS A 154 1.97 11.66 8.78
CA CYS A 154 1.47 12.80 8.03
C CYS A 154 0.12 13.16 8.61
N GLN A 155 0.04 14.29 9.31
CA GLN A 155 -1.22 14.80 9.86
C GLN A 155 -1.97 15.61 8.81
N LYS A 156 -3.29 15.52 8.85
CA LYS A 156 -4.17 16.37 8.04
C LYS A 156 -4.07 17.82 8.51
N ALA A 157 -3.73 18.71 7.60
CA ALA A 157 -3.62 20.16 7.80
C ALA A 157 -4.74 20.96 7.11
N ALA A 158 -5.44 20.36 6.14
CA ALA A 158 -6.54 20.99 5.41
C ALA A 158 -7.64 19.98 5.06
N GLU A 159 -8.86 20.46 4.82
CA GLU A 159 -9.91 19.64 4.23
C GLU A 159 -9.66 19.44 2.73
N PRO A 160 -9.94 18.23 2.19
CA PRO A 160 -9.83 18.02 0.76
C PRO A 160 -10.83 18.91 0.00
N PRO A 161 -10.52 19.32 -1.25
CA PRO A 161 -11.46 20.02 -2.10
C PRO A 161 -12.77 19.24 -2.24
N LYS A 162 -13.88 19.96 -2.41
CA LYS A 162 -15.21 19.33 -2.53
C LYS A 162 -15.21 18.25 -3.61
N GLY A 163 -15.52 17.03 -3.20
CA GLY A 163 -15.59 15.86 -4.08
C GLY A 163 -14.30 15.03 -4.13
N CYS A 164 -13.17 15.55 -3.67
CA CYS A 164 -11.94 14.78 -3.50
C CYS A 164 -12.03 13.89 -2.26
N ARG A 165 -11.47 12.68 -2.35
CA ARG A 165 -11.48 11.70 -1.25
C ARG A 165 -10.08 11.09 -1.06
N PRO A 166 -9.69 10.66 0.14
CA PRO A 166 -8.44 9.93 0.33
C PRO A 166 -8.36 8.67 -0.55
N ASP A 167 -7.19 8.34 -1.07
CA ASP A 167 -6.99 7.15 -1.90
C ASP A 167 -7.44 5.87 -1.20
N MET A 168 -7.12 5.76 0.09
CA MET A 168 -7.48 4.66 0.97
C MET A 168 -9.00 4.43 1.00
N ASP A 169 -9.78 5.51 1.08
CA ASP A 169 -11.23 5.43 1.12
C ASP A 169 -11.83 4.87 -0.15
N MET A 170 -11.32 5.33 -1.29
CA MET A 170 -11.78 4.88 -2.61
C MET A 170 -11.40 3.41 -2.85
N VAL A 171 -10.20 3.00 -2.43
CA VAL A 171 -9.76 1.61 -2.50
C VAL A 171 -10.61 0.71 -1.61
N ILE A 172 -10.90 1.11 -0.36
CA ILE A 172 -11.75 0.31 0.54
C ILE A 172 -13.17 0.19 -0.02
N ASP A 173 -13.77 1.28 -0.49
CA ASP A 173 -15.12 1.25 -1.06
C ASP A 173 -15.17 0.31 -2.27
N LYS A 174 -14.24 0.47 -3.22
CA LYS A 174 -14.22 -0.37 -4.43
C LYS A 174 -13.90 -1.83 -4.11
N ALA A 175 -13.04 -2.09 -3.12
CA ALA A 175 -12.72 -3.44 -2.69
C ALA A 175 -13.92 -4.13 -2.02
N LYS A 176 -14.74 -3.40 -1.24
CA LYS A 176 -16.00 -3.93 -0.69
C LYS A 176 -16.97 -4.31 -1.81
N GLU A 177 -17.18 -3.42 -2.80
CA GLU A 177 -18.03 -3.71 -3.95
C GLU A 177 -17.54 -4.92 -4.77
N ILE A 178 -16.23 -5.03 -4.99
CA ILE A 178 -15.65 -6.18 -5.69
C ILE A 178 -15.84 -7.46 -4.88
N ALA A 179 -15.64 -7.42 -3.57
CA ALA A 179 -15.83 -8.57 -2.70
C ALA A 179 -17.28 -9.09 -2.77
N GLU A 180 -18.28 -8.20 -2.72
CA GLU A 180 -19.70 -8.56 -2.87
C GLU A 180 -19.99 -9.22 -4.23
N LEU A 181 -19.48 -8.64 -5.32
CA LEU A 181 -19.63 -9.21 -6.67
C LEU A 181 -18.98 -10.60 -6.81
N LEU A 182 -17.92 -10.87 -6.04
CA LEU A 182 -17.24 -12.17 -5.98
C LEU A 182 -17.90 -13.14 -4.98
N GLY A 183 -19.01 -12.76 -4.34
CA GLY A 183 -19.69 -13.57 -3.33
C GLY A 183 -18.90 -13.74 -2.03
N LEU A 184 -18.00 -12.79 -1.73
CA LEU A 184 -17.24 -12.73 -0.48
C LEU A 184 -17.94 -11.84 0.54
N ASP A 185 -17.68 -12.09 1.82
CA ASP A 185 -18.16 -11.24 2.91
C ASP A 185 -17.28 -9.99 3.04
N ALA A 186 -17.69 -8.92 2.37
CA ALA A 186 -16.95 -7.66 2.33
C ALA A 186 -16.79 -7.02 3.72
N HIS A 187 -17.82 -7.13 4.57
CA HIS A 187 -17.82 -6.59 5.93
C HIS A 187 -16.85 -7.34 6.84
N LYS A 188 -16.65 -8.64 6.60
CA LYS A 188 -15.63 -9.43 7.30
C LYS A 188 -14.22 -9.10 6.82
N ILE A 189 -14.00 -8.99 5.50
CA ILE A 189 -12.67 -8.75 4.94
C ILE A 189 -12.18 -7.33 5.28
N LEU A 190 -13.07 -6.34 5.10
CA LEU A 190 -12.82 -4.91 5.34
C LEU A 190 -13.80 -4.37 6.40
N PRO A 191 -13.59 -4.68 7.69
CA PRO A 191 -14.52 -4.32 8.77
C PRO A 191 -14.48 -2.83 9.15
N TYR A 192 -13.69 -2.03 8.45
CA TYR A 192 -13.51 -0.61 8.73
C TYR A 192 -14.80 0.18 8.50
N GLN A 193 -15.06 1.09 9.44
CA GLN A 193 -16.21 1.99 9.41
C GLN A 193 -15.77 3.43 9.19
N ARG A 194 -16.66 4.23 8.61
CA ARG A 194 -16.42 5.66 8.46
C ARG A 194 -16.62 6.35 9.80
N LYS A 195 -15.77 7.32 10.11
CA LYS A 195 -15.97 8.26 11.20
C LYS A 195 -17.12 9.21 10.87
N GLU A 196 -17.47 10.08 11.82
CA GLU A 196 -18.51 11.11 11.65
C GLU A 196 -18.21 12.10 10.52
N ASP A 197 -16.92 12.33 10.22
CA ASP A 197 -16.47 13.17 9.10
C ASP A 197 -16.68 12.51 7.72
N GLY A 198 -17.15 11.26 7.70
CA GLY A 198 -17.43 10.51 6.49
C GLY A 198 -16.19 9.86 5.87
N PHE A 199 -15.02 9.85 6.51
CA PHE A 199 -13.81 9.16 6.06
C PHE A 199 -13.48 7.94 6.92
N TYR A 200 -12.73 6.96 6.38
CA TYR A 200 -12.22 5.86 7.20
C TYR A 200 -11.09 6.33 8.14
N ASP A 201 -10.93 5.66 9.28
CA ASP A 201 -9.83 5.93 10.20
C ASP A 201 -8.55 5.19 9.77
N ALA A 202 -7.57 5.95 9.25
CA ALA A 202 -6.28 5.39 8.86
C ALA A 202 -5.51 4.76 10.04
N GLN A 203 -5.72 5.25 11.27
CA GLN A 203 -5.07 4.70 12.45
C GLN A 203 -5.61 3.30 12.80
N GLU A 204 -6.90 3.04 12.58
CA GLU A 204 -7.48 1.70 12.74
C GLU A 204 -6.79 0.68 11.83
N ILE A 205 -6.58 1.05 10.56
CA ILE A 205 -5.89 0.20 9.58
C ILE A 205 -4.42 0.03 9.98
N PHE A 206 -3.78 1.08 10.48
CA PHE A 206 -2.41 1.00 10.98
C PHE A 206 -2.30 0.02 12.16
N ARG A 207 -3.29 -0.02 13.08
CA ARG A 207 -3.32 -1.05 14.15
C ARG A 207 -3.38 -2.46 13.58
N ASP A 208 -4.16 -2.72 12.53
CA ASP A 208 -4.22 -4.03 11.88
C ASP A 208 -2.89 -4.38 11.20
N ILE A 209 -2.19 -3.41 10.61
CA ILE A 209 -0.83 -3.58 10.09
C ILE A 209 0.16 -3.92 11.22
N ILE A 210 0.12 -3.21 12.34
CA ILE A 210 0.99 -3.49 13.50
C ILE A 210 0.76 -4.93 14.00
N LYS A 211 -0.50 -5.33 14.19
CA LYS A 211 -0.84 -6.70 14.60
C LYS A 211 -0.29 -7.74 13.63
N ALA A 212 -0.39 -7.49 12.33
CA ALA A 212 0.09 -8.40 11.30
C ALA A 212 1.63 -8.44 11.22
N SER A 213 2.35 -7.42 11.69
CA SER A 213 3.81 -7.40 11.69
C SER A 213 4.46 -8.33 12.73
N LYS A 214 3.67 -8.86 13.67
CA LYS A 214 4.15 -9.68 14.78
C LYS A 214 5.01 -10.85 14.32
N GLY A 215 6.20 -10.99 14.91
CA GLY A 215 7.14 -12.07 14.65
C GLY A 215 7.93 -11.94 13.35
N THR A 216 7.83 -10.81 12.65
CA THR A 216 8.60 -10.52 11.44
C THR A 216 9.84 -9.67 11.77
N ASP A 217 10.79 -9.54 10.84
CA ASP A 217 11.93 -8.61 10.98
C ASP A 217 11.51 -7.13 10.99
N THR A 218 10.22 -6.86 10.76
CA THR A 218 9.61 -5.54 10.72
C THR A 218 8.56 -5.36 11.80
N ASP A 219 8.63 -6.14 12.87
CA ASP A 219 7.67 -6.14 13.97
C ASP A 219 7.53 -4.76 14.61
N LEU A 220 6.29 -4.34 14.85
CA LEU A 220 5.89 -3.07 15.44
C LEU A 220 5.05 -3.24 16.71
N THR A 221 4.92 -4.46 17.26
CA THR A 221 3.97 -4.75 18.34
C THR A 221 4.19 -3.97 19.63
N GLY A 222 5.40 -3.44 19.84
CA GLY A 222 5.70 -2.54 20.95
C GLY A 222 4.82 -1.30 20.97
N ILE A 223 4.40 -0.81 19.79
CA ILE A 223 3.47 0.33 19.68
C ILE A 223 2.12 0.02 20.32
N LEU A 224 1.60 -1.21 20.16
CA LEU A 224 0.35 -1.62 20.79
C LEU A 224 0.52 -1.89 22.29
N GLU A 225 1.72 -2.27 22.72
CA GLU A 225 2.04 -2.42 24.14
C GLU A 225 2.04 -1.06 24.85
N VAL A 226 2.67 -0.04 24.25
CA VAL A 226 2.62 1.35 24.72
C VAL A 226 1.20 1.89 24.74
N GLU A 227 0.41 1.65 23.68
CA GLU A 227 -1.01 2.07 23.66
C GLU A 227 -1.79 1.45 24.83
N LYS A 228 -1.54 0.18 25.14
CA LYS A 228 -2.22 -0.52 26.23
C LYS A 228 -1.79 -0.05 27.63
N LEU A 229 -0.50 0.20 27.83
CA LEU A 229 0.07 0.51 29.16
C LEU A 229 -0.02 2.00 29.50
N ASP A 230 0.26 2.85 28.51
CA ASP A 230 0.38 4.30 28.71
C ASP A 230 -0.83 5.07 28.20
N GLY A 231 -1.68 4.43 27.39
CA GLY A 231 -2.85 5.07 26.77
C GLY A 231 -2.52 5.94 25.56
N THR A 232 -1.24 6.04 25.15
CA THR A 232 -0.82 6.83 23.99
C THR A 232 -1.10 6.06 22.69
N SER A 233 -1.99 6.59 21.86
CA SER A 233 -2.34 5.97 20.57
C SER A 233 -1.12 5.82 19.63
N PRO A 234 -1.15 4.91 18.64
CA PRO A 234 -0.06 4.75 17.68
C PRO A 234 0.39 6.05 17.01
N TYR A 235 -0.56 6.92 16.63
CA TYR A 235 -0.21 8.22 16.02
C TYR A 235 0.33 9.22 17.04
N GLY A 236 -0.20 9.21 18.26
CA GLY A 236 0.35 10.01 19.36
C GLY A 236 1.82 9.67 19.63
N GLN A 237 2.15 8.37 19.64
CA GLN A 237 3.54 7.93 19.78
C GLN A 237 4.42 8.40 18.61
N LEU A 238 3.94 8.30 17.36
CA LEU A 238 4.68 8.79 16.19
C LEU A 238 4.89 10.31 16.22
N GLU A 239 3.93 11.07 16.75
CA GLU A 239 4.03 12.51 16.92
C GLU A 239 5.04 12.89 18.02
N GLU A 240 4.88 12.33 19.23
CA GLU A 240 5.72 12.60 20.40
C GLU A 240 7.19 12.20 20.15
N LEU A 241 7.41 11.03 19.55
CA LEU A 241 8.75 10.49 19.30
C LEU A 241 9.36 10.99 17.98
N ARG A 242 8.60 11.76 17.18
CA ARG A 242 8.99 12.17 15.82
C ARG A 242 9.37 10.97 14.95
N GLY A 243 8.50 9.99 14.98
CA GLY A 243 8.58 8.74 14.23
C GLY A 243 9.32 7.62 14.94
N ILE A 244 8.97 6.39 14.59
CA ILE A 244 9.50 5.15 15.18
C ILE A 244 10.23 4.35 14.11
N GLN A 245 11.41 3.81 14.43
CA GLN A 245 12.18 2.98 13.51
C GLN A 245 11.88 1.49 13.76
N TRP A 246 11.55 0.73 12.71
CA TRP A 246 11.37 -0.73 12.87
C TRP A 246 12.71 -1.49 12.84
N PRO A 247 12.81 -2.67 13.49
CA PRO A 247 11.78 -3.30 14.33
C PRO A 247 11.62 -2.59 15.69
N ALA A 248 10.38 -2.55 16.18
CA ALA A 248 9.96 -2.05 17.49
C ALA A 248 8.98 -3.06 18.14
N PRO A 249 9.45 -4.28 18.52
CA PRO A 249 8.57 -5.37 18.95
C PRO A 249 8.09 -5.28 20.40
N THR A 250 8.78 -4.50 21.24
CA THR A 250 8.54 -4.39 22.69
C THR A 250 8.27 -2.95 23.10
N TYR A 251 7.61 -2.77 24.25
CA TYR A 251 7.56 -1.51 24.99
C TYR A 251 8.95 -0.87 25.17
#